data_AF-A0A182S5V2-F1
#
_entry.id   AF-A0A182S5V2-F1
#
_cell.length_a   1.000
_cell.length_b   1.000
_cell.length_c   1.000
_cell.angle_alpha   90.00
_cell.angle_beta   90.00
_cell.angle_gamma   90.00
#
_symmetry.space_group_name_H-M   'P 1'
#
loop_
_entity.id
_entity.type
_entity.pdbx_description
1 polymer ?
#
loop_
_entity_poly.entity_id
_entity_poly.type
_entity_poly.pdbx_seq_one_letter_code
_entity_poly.pdbx_strand_id
1 'polypeptide(L)'
;ALRRIQFTTTIFHPFIDFNNILKKNIEELRHEPMEVYELKQLEQRYQTCFDELPEKEQEIALILKYFVVLEKYVADLLPEAYELRRNIDQIWAQYQADLKAIREQIENYQDQFKLSMTGAADALKVDALQMLKMLREEMPTSEDSTPDEAFEAIDRLMMQLEVLERREREIEERMRLLGVDYVRLPALREIRSKLENLRQVWILVKEWRIERDRIMAESYSTADEIELNVMSGHFKQTYESLAEGPIGKEEFDVFSRVGEEISHFCVTVTIVCTMRASFMQERHWLKVKEIAKCEEANELPGELCSFYAMTELELYNYEEELLDLCFAARKEHEVELDLEAVAARVRAIEFRIRQASGGAGFLELRSPGTHFTTLADNIGIINRLRRSPHRHPFQSLIDYWEHTLGLLEEMLEIIVRMESECRTLHELHRITRGTARGSKMDHFNDGFRECFAEWCELMRYISTARLVEDVCPVGQEFIGELESVRKRLNQQTNALQDVLREQREVFPRFYLLSDSQHVRLISAPLNYAQLEQSLPILYENVTRFHLLERGKQNPPGIGGV
;
A
#
# COMPACT_ATOMS: atom_id res chain seq x y z
N ALA A 1 -40.94 57.66 92.86
CA ALA A 1 -40.03 56.50 93.02
C ALA A 1 -40.05 55.57 91.80
N LEU A 2 -41.19 54.98 91.43
CA LEU A 2 -41.28 54.03 90.29
C LEU A 2 -40.90 54.60 88.91
N ARG A 3 -41.25 55.87 88.58
CA ARG A 3 -40.77 56.52 87.34
C ARG A 3 -39.27 56.85 87.34
N ARG A 4 -38.64 56.98 88.52
CA ARG A 4 -37.18 57.20 88.64
C ARG A 4 -36.42 55.91 88.38
N ILE A 5 -36.92 54.79 88.92
CA ILE A 5 -36.31 53.45 88.75
C ILE A 5 -36.41 52.98 87.29
N GLN A 6 -37.56 53.16 86.62
CA GLN A 6 -37.68 52.85 85.18
C GLN A 6 -36.74 53.69 84.31
N PHE A 7 -36.58 54.99 84.60
CA PHE A 7 -35.64 55.87 83.87
C PHE A 7 -34.18 55.40 84.04
N THR A 8 -33.80 54.97 85.25
CA THR A 8 -32.47 54.44 85.56
C THR A 8 -32.27 52.97 85.14
N THR A 9 -33.27 52.27 84.62
CA THR A 9 -33.08 50.91 84.08
C THR A 9 -33.06 50.93 82.55
N THR A 10 -33.89 51.75 81.91
CA THR A 10 -33.94 51.88 80.44
C THR A 10 -32.72 52.60 79.86
N ILE A 11 -32.10 53.51 80.61
CA ILE A 11 -30.90 54.23 80.16
C ILE A 11 -29.63 53.43 80.43
N PHE A 12 -29.60 52.55 81.43
CA PHE A 12 -28.39 51.86 81.90
C PHE A 12 -28.10 50.51 81.25
N HIS A 13 -29.13 49.81 80.77
CA HIS A 13 -28.97 48.55 80.02
C HIS A 13 -28.07 48.69 78.78
N PRO A 14 -28.30 49.69 77.90
CA PRO A 14 -27.45 49.92 76.74
C PRO A 14 -25.96 50.11 77.08
N PHE A 15 -25.64 50.62 78.27
CA PHE A 15 -24.26 50.90 78.70
C PHE A 15 -23.51 49.67 79.22
N ILE A 16 -24.21 48.77 79.94
CA ILE A 16 -23.65 47.47 80.35
C ILE A 16 -23.49 46.59 79.10
N ASP A 17 -24.47 46.64 78.20
CA ASP A 17 -24.42 45.96 76.91
C ASP A 17 -23.24 46.46 76.06
N PHE A 18 -22.97 47.78 76.04
CA PHE A 18 -21.81 48.36 75.34
C PHE A 18 -20.47 47.81 75.86
N ASN A 19 -20.23 47.82 77.17
CA ASN A 19 -18.98 47.30 77.75
C ASN A 19 -18.84 45.78 77.54
N ASN A 20 -19.95 45.02 77.62
CA ASN A 20 -19.95 43.58 77.35
C ASN A 20 -19.67 43.28 75.87
N ILE A 21 -20.18 44.09 74.94
CA ILE A 21 -19.90 43.97 73.50
C ILE A 21 -18.41 44.23 73.22
N LEU A 22 -17.81 45.27 73.81
CA LEU A 22 -16.37 45.54 73.64
C LEU A 22 -15.50 44.41 74.19
N LYS A 23 -15.83 43.87 75.37
CA LYS A 23 -15.11 42.72 75.94
C LYS A 23 -15.27 41.46 75.10
N LYS A 24 -16.49 41.17 74.64
CA LYS A 24 -16.79 40.02 73.78
C LYS A 24 -16.03 40.12 72.44
N ASN A 25 -15.97 41.30 71.83
CA ASN A 25 -15.20 41.53 70.61
C ASN A 25 -13.71 41.24 70.80
N ILE A 26 -13.14 41.62 71.95
CA ILE A 26 -11.73 41.30 72.27
C ILE A 26 -11.54 39.80 72.52
N GLU A 27 -12.43 39.15 73.27
CA GLU A 27 -12.35 37.71 73.54
C GLU A 27 -12.39 36.88 72.25
N GLU A 28 -13.26 37.24 71.30
CA GLU A 28 -13.34 36.59 69.99
C GLU A 28 -12.10 36.83 69.12
N LEU A 29 -11.40 37.96 69.29
CA LEU A 29 -10.20 38.30 68.54
C LEU A 29 -8.88 37.81 69.18
N ARG A 30 -8.93 37.27 70.39
CA ARG A 30 -7.75 36.77 71.14
C ARG A 30 -7.38 35.32 70.84
N HIS A 31 -8.04 34.69 69.86
CA HIS A 31 -7.71 33.34 69.43
C HIS A 31 -6.55 33.31 68.43
N GLU A 32 -5.59 32.42 68.68
CA GLU A 32 -4.50 32.13 67.75
C GLU A 32 -5.02 31.26 66.58
N PRO A 33 -4.89 31.72 65.33
CA PRO A 33 -5.31 30.95 64.17
C PRO A 33 -4.32 29.81 63.91
N MET A 34 -4.81 28.58 63.73
CA MET A 34 -3.99 27.41 63.42
C MET A 34 -3.88 27.16 61.91
N GLU A 35 -4.86 27.66 61.15
CA GLU A 35 -4.92 27.54 59.68
C GLU A 35 -5.06 28.90 58.99
N VAL A 36 -4.61 28.99 57.73
CA VAL A 36 -4.68 30.23 56.92
C VAL A 36 -6.12 30.74 56.75
N TYR A 37 -7.09 29.84 56.66
CA TYR A 37 -8.51 30.19 56.56
C TYR A 37 -9.02 30.85 57.86
N GLU A 38 -8.59 30.37 59.02
CA GLU A 38 -8.92 30.95 60.32
C GLU A 38 -8.29 32.33 60.48
N LEU A 39 -7.06 32.54 59.98
CA LEU A 39 -6.45 33.85 59.92
C LEU A 39 -7.26 34.84 59.06
N LYS A 40 -7.82 34.40 57.94
CA LYS A 40 -8.68 35.25 57.11
C LYS A 40 -10.01 35.61 57.78
N GLN A 41 -10.59 34.68 58.52
CA GLN A 41 -11.76 34.99 59.35
C GLN A 41 -11.42 35.99 60.46
N LEU A 42 -10.25 35.83 61.08
CA LEU A 42 -9.75 36.74 62.11
C LEU A 42 -9.50 38.15 61.55
N GLU A 43 -8.89 38.26 60.37
CA GLU A 43 -8.72 39.53 59.64
C GLU A 43 -10.06 40.19 59.32
N GLN A 44 -11.03 39.43 58.82
CA GLN A 44 -12.36 39.95 58.48
C GLN A 44 -13.10 40.44 59.73
N ARG A 45 -13.00 39.70 60.84
CA ARG A 45 -13.60 40.08 62.12
C ARG A 45 -12.92 41.32 62.70
N TYR A 46 -11.59 41.38 62.65
CA TYR A 46 -10.83 42.56 63.03
C TYR A 46 -11.26 43.78 62.20
N GLN A 47 -11.39 43.63 60.88
CA GLN A 47 -11.80 44.71 59.99
C GLN A 47 -13.21 45.20 60.34
N THR A 48 -14.14 44.29 60.65
CA THR A 48 -15.50 44.66 61.09
C THR A 48 -15.45 45.47 62.40
N CYS A 49 -14.69 45.01 63.40
CA CYS A 49 -14.52 45.74 64.65
C CYS A 49 -13.81 47.09 64.46
N PHE A 50 -12.89 47.18 63.50
CA PHE A 50 -12.19 48.41 63.14
C PHE A 50 -13.13 49.41 62.44
N ASP A 51 -13.96 48.94 61.51
CA ASP A 51 -14.93 49.76 60.78
C ASP A 51 -16.06 50.26 61.70
N GLU A 52 -16.39 49.52 62.76
CA GLU A 52 -17.33 49.92 63.81
C GLU A 52 -16.74 50.98 64.78
N LEU A 53 -15.43 51.24 64.78
CA LEU A 53 -14.79 52.19 65.70
C LEU A 53 -15.40 53.60 65.68
N PRO A 54 -15.67 54.22 64.51
CA PRO A 54 -16.24 55.57 64.45
C PRO A 54 -17.68 55.62 64.99
N GLU A 55 -18.47 54.57 64.76
CA GLU A 55 -19.83 54.47 65.29
C GLU A 55 -19.81 54.31 66.82
N LYS A 56 -18.90 53.48 67.33
CA LYS A 56 -18.70 53.27 68.77
C LYS A 56 -18.14 54.50 69.48
N GLU A 57 -17.29 55.29 68.82
CA GLU A 57 -16.81 56.58 69.34
C GLU A 57 -17.95 57.61 69.43
N GLN A 58 -18.84 57.66 68.43
CA GLN A 58 -20.04 58.49 68.48
C GLN A 58 -21.01 58.04 69.59
N GLU A 59 -21.16 56.73 69.78
CA GLU A 59 -21.95 56.14 70.86
C GLU A 59 -21.38 56.57 72.22
N ILE A 60 -20.06 56.51 72.44
CA ILE A 60 -19.39 57.01 73.65
C ILE A 60 -19.59 58.52 73.83
N ALA A 61 -19.49 59.33 72.77
CA ALA A 61 -19.73 60.76 72.85
C ALA A 61 -21.19 61.09 73.24
N LEU A 62 -22.16 60.31 72.76
CA LEU A 62 -23.55 60.39 73.16
C LEU A 62 -23.71 59.97 74.63
N ILE A 63 -23.09 58.87 75.04
CA ILE A 63 -23.07 58.37 76.43
C ILE A 63 -22.57 59.47 77.38
N LEU A 64 -21.44 60.10 77.08
CA LEU A 64 -20.86 61.19 77.87
C LEU A 64 -21.81 62.41 77.94
N LYS A 65 -22.47 62.79 76.84
CA LYS A 65 -23.49 63.86 76.82
C LYS A 65 -24.70 63.51 77.69
N TYR A 66 -25.18 62.26 77.66
CA TYR A 66 -26.27 61.80 78.53
C TYR A 66 -25.86 61.86 80.01
N PHE A 67 -24.62 61.47 80.34
CA PHE A 67 -24.10 61.56 81.70
C PHE A 67 -24.00 63.01 82.24
N VAL A 68 -23.64 63.98 81.40
CA VAL A 68 -23.65 65.43 81.76
C VAL A 68 -25.06 65.93 82.09
N VAL A 69 -26.06 65.45 81.34
CA VAL A 69 -27.47 65.79 81.61
C VAL A 69 -27.96 65.09 82.89
N LEU A 70 -27.62 63.82 83.09
CA LEU A 70 -28.05 63.03 84.24
C LEU A 70 -27.49 63.58 85.57
N GLU A 71 -26.23 63.99 85.62
CA GLU A 71 -25.64 64.63 86.82
C GLU A 71 -26.33 65.94 87.22
N LYS A 72 -26.95 66.65 86.26
CA LYS A 72 -27.61 67.92 86.52
C LYS A 72 -29.02 67.76 87.12
N TYR A 73 -29.67 66.61 86.91
CA TYR A 73 -31.08 66.39 87.25
C TYR A 73 -31.33 65.20 88.19
N VAL A 74 -30.33 64.35 88.46
CA VAL A 74 -30.45 63.14 89.29
C VAL A 74 -29.39 63.15 90.40
N ALA A 75 -29.82 63.16 91.66
CA ALA A 75 -28.94 63.27 92.82
C ALA A 75 -28.25 61.95 93.23
N ASP A 76 -28.84 60.79 92.88
CA ASP A 76 -28.32 59.47 93.23
C ASP A 76 -28.22 58.60 91.96
N LEU A 77 -27.03 58.51 91.38
CA LEU A 77 -26.70 57.54 90.32
C LEU A 77 -26.20 56.23 90.97
N LEU A 78 -26.41 55.10 90.30
CA LEU A 78 -25.92 53.78 90.74
C LEU A 78 -24.37 53.76 90.85
N PRO A 79 -23.78 53.02 91.81
CA PRO A 79 -22.31 52.91 91.94
C PRO A 79 -21.62 52.49 90.63
N GLU A 80 -22.21 51.55 89.91
CA GLU A 80 -21.71 51.00 88.64
C GLU A 80 -21.71 52.06 87.52
N ALA A 81 -22.62 53.04 87.59
CA ALA A 81 -22.70 54.17 86.66
C ALA A 81 -21.55 55.16 86.84
N TYR A 82 -21.19 55.43 88.10
CA TYR A 82 -20.07 56.31 88.45
C TYR A 82 -18.74 55.66 88.08
N GLU A 83 -18.59 54.35 88.31
CA GLU A 83 -17.42 53.60 87.88
C GLU A 83 -17.30 53.55 86.36
N LEU A 84 -18.40 53.30 85.65
CA LEU A 84 -18.38 53.29 84.18
C LEU A 84 -18.03 54.68 83.63
N ARG A 85 -18.65 55.77 84.11
CA ARG A 85 -18.32 57.12 83.66
C ARG A 85 -16.86 57.49 83.94
N ARG A 86 -16.34 57.14 85.12
CA ARG A 86 -14.95 57.43 85.49
C ARG A 86 -13.96 56.66 84.62
N ASN A 87 -14.35 55.46 84.20
CA ASN A 87 -13.47 54.54 83.50
C ASN A 87 -13.79 54.41 82.00
N ILE A 88 -14.83 55.07 81.44
CA ILE A 88 -15.27 54.85 80.04
C ILE A 88 -14.19 55.28 79.05
N ASP A 89 -13.54 56.42 79.30
CA ASP A 89 -12.42 56.90 78.50
C ASP A 89 -11.21 55.95 78.63
N GLN A 90 -11.02 55.37 79.81
CA GLN A 90 -9.94 54.39 80.07
C GLN A 90 -10.24 53.02 79.43
N ILE A 91 -11.49 52.56 79.46
CA ILE A 91 -11.96 51.32 78.82
C ILE A 91 -11.88 51.46 77.30
N TRP A 92 -12.25 52.62 76.76
CA TRP A 92 -12.12 52.92 75.34
C TRP A 92 -10.67 53.00 74.90
N ALA A 93 -9.82 53.71 75.66
CA ALA A 93 -8.38 53.74 75.40
C ALA A 93 -7.75 52.34 75.48
N GLN A 94 -8.19 51.49 76.43
CA GLN A 94 -7.75 50.11 76.53
C GLN A 94 -8.24 49.26 75.35
N TYR A 95 -9.49 49.45 74.89
CA TYR A 95 -10.04 48.75 73.72
C TYR A 95 -9.27 49.11 72.44
N GLN A 96 -8.95 50.39 72.25
CA GLN A 96 -8.11 50.84 71.13
C GLN A 96 -6.67 50.31 71.23
N ALA A 97 -6.09 50.26 72.42
CA ALA A 97 -4.77 49.69 72.65
C ALA A 97 -4.76 48.17 72.38
N ASP A 98 -5.78 47.45 72.85
CA ASP A 98 -5.95 46.02 72.63
C ASP A 98 -6.17 45.71 71.14
N LEU A 99 -6.98 46.48 70.43
CA LEU A 99 -7.15 46.35 68.98
C LEU A 99 -5.85 46.64 68.21
N LYS A 100 -5.05 47.61 68.65
CA LYS A 100 -3.73 47.86 68.06
C LYS A 100 -2.79 46.68 68.30
N ALA A 101 -2.76 46.13 69.50
CA ALA A 101 -1.95 44.94 69.82
C ALA A 101 -2.40 43.70 69.03
N ILE A 102 -3.72 43.50 68.88
CA ILE A 102 -4.30 42.41 68.07
C ILE A 102 -3.91 42.58 66.60
N ARG A 103 -3.89 43.82 66.08
CA ARG A 103 -3.41 44.08 64.71
C ARG A 103 -1.95 43.67 64.53
N GLU A 104 -1.09 44.06 65.45
CA GLU A 104 0.33 43.67 65.43
C GLU A 104 0.49 42.14 65.53
N GLN A 105 -0.39 41.46 66.29
CA GLN A 105 -0.44 40.00 66.35
C GLN A 105 -0.91 39.38 65.02
N ILE A 106 -1.94 39.92 64.38
CA ILE A 106 -2.43 39.46 63.05
C ILE A 106 -1.32 39.63 62.00
N GLU A 107 -0.62 40.75 61.98
CA GLU A 107 0.53 40.99 61.09
C GLU A 107 1.65 39.96 61.36
N ASN A 108 1.98 39.68 62.63
CA ASN A 108 2.94 38.63 62.99
C ASN A 108 2.48 37.23 62.54
N TYR A 109 1.20 36.89 62.71
CA TYR A 109 0.64 35.62 62.24
C TYR A 109 0.71 35.53 60.71
N GLN A 110 0.36 36.59 59.98
CA GLN A 110 0.50 36.64 58.52
C GLN A 110 1.94 36.35 58.08
N ASP A 111 2.94 36.95 58.74
CA ASP A 111 4.34 36.74 58.40
C ASP A 111 4.81 35.32 58.74
N GLN A 112 4.38 34.75 59.86
CA GLN A 112 4.65 33.36 60.22
C GLN A 112 4.03 32.36 59.22
N PHE A 113 2.76 32.57 58.84
CA PHE A 113 2.10 31.73 57.84
C PHE A 113 2.75 31.86 56.45
N LYS A 114 3.14 33.08 56.04
CA LYS A 114 3.90 33.28 54.79
C LYS A 114 5.22 32.52 54.82
N LEU A 115 6.01 32.64 55.90
CA LEU A 115 7.29 31.93 56.06
C LEU A 115 7.11 30.41 56.02
N SER A 116 6.09 29.90 56.73
CA SER A 116 5.73 28.47 56.71
C SER A 116 5.34 27.99 55.31
N MET A 117 4.54 28.76 54.57
CA MET A 117 4.16 28.44 53.19
C MET A 117 5.35 28.48 52.24
N THR A 118 6.26 29.45 52.38
CA THR A 118 7.50 29.48 51.59
C THR A 118 8.35 28.25 51.85
N GLY A 119 8.51 27.84 53.11
CA GLY A 119 9.21 26.61 53.47
C GLY A 119 8.54 25.35 52.90
N ALA A 120 7.20 25.30 52.88
CA ALA A 120 6.44 24.20 52.27
C ALA A 120 6.63 24.14 50.74
N ALA A 121 6.70 25.29 50.07
CA ALA A 121 6.98 25.39 48.63
C ALA A 121 8.42 24.96 48.29
N ASP A 122 9.40 25.36 49.09
CA ASP A 122 10.80 24.91 48.93
C ASP A 122 10.93 23.40 49.14
N ALA A 123 10.24 22.84 50.14
CA ALA A 123 10.19 21.40 50.35
C ALA A 123 9.56 20.66 49.15
N LEU A 124 8.45 21.17 48.60
CA LEU A 124 7.83 20.61 47.40
C LEU A 124 8.79 20.64 46.20
N LYS A 125 9.59 21.70 46.06
CA LYS A 125 10.60 21.80 45.00
C LYS A 125 11.69 20.73 45.16
N VAL A 126 12.13 20.45 46.38
CA VAL A 126 13.07 19.36 46.66
C VAL A 126 12.45 18.01 46.33
N ASP A 127 11.20 17.76 46.73
CA ASP A 127 10.47 16.53 46.42
C ASP A 127 10.30 16.34 44.90
N ALA A 128 10.01 17.42 44.16
CA ALA A 128 9.91 17.39 42.69
C ALA A 128 11.26 17.06 42.01
N LEU A 129 12.38 17.57 42.54
CA LEU A 129 13.72 17.22 42.05
C LEU A 129 14.07 15.76 42.36
N GLN A 130 13.68 15.27 43.54
CA GLN A 130 13.83 13.86 43.89
C GLN A 130 13.00 12.97 42.96
N MET A 131 11.77 13.36 42.65
CA MET A 131 10.93 12.65 41.68
C MET A 131 11.55 12.64 40.28
N LEU A 132 12.15 13.75 39.82
CA LEU A 132 12.89 13.78 38.55
C LEU A 132 14.09 12.82 38.54
N LYS A 133 14.75 12.63 39.70
CA LYS A 133 15.83 11.66 39.83
C LYS A 133 15.30 10.23 39.78
N MET A 134 14.25 9.92 40.54
CA MET A 134 13.57 8.62 40.49
C MET A 134 13.07 8.31 39.09
N LEU A 135 12.50 9.31 38.41
CA LEU A 135 12.06 9.18 37.02
C LEU A 135 13.21 8.80 36.09
N ARG A 136 14.46 9.19 36.34
CA ARG A 136 15.61 8.76 35.51
C ARG A 136 16.10 7.35 35.84
N GLU A 137 15.92 6.90 37.09
CA GLU A 137 16.43 5.61 37.58
C GLU A 137 15.40 4.47 37.41
N GLU A 138 14.11 4.78 37.53
CA GLU A 138 13.00 3.82 37.53
C GLU A 138 12.16 3.88 36.25
N MET A 139 12.54 4.69 35.25
CA MET A 139 11.81 4.72 33.98
C MET A 139 11.96 3.36 33.29
N PRO A 140 10.86 2.71 32.87
CA PRO A 140 10.93 1.58 31.96
C PRO A 140 11.23 2.11 30.55
N THR A 141 12.44 2.61 30.33
CA THR A 141 12.95 2.95 28.99
C THR A 141 13.69 1.77 28.37
N SER A 142 14.16 0.83 29.19
CA SER A 142 14.95 -0.33 28.78
C SER A 142 14.09 -1.46 28.21
N GLU A 143 14.67 -2.20 27.27
CA GLU A 143 14.06 -3.31 26.54
C GLU A 143 13.61 -4.50 27.42
N ASP A 144 14.26 -4.68 28.57
CA ASP A 144 14.06 -5.83 29.47
C ASP A 144 12.70 -5.82 30.19
N SER A 145 12.00 -4.69 30.18
CA SER A 145 10.69 -4.57 30.83
C SER A 145 9.58 -5.16 29.95
N THR A 146 8.70 -5.94 30.57
CA THR A 146 7.44 -6.33 29.91
C THR A 146 6.48 -5.14 29.86
N PRO A 147 5.54 -5.08 28.88
CA PRO A 147 4.56 -4.01 28.83
C PRO A 147 3.77 -3.87 30.14
N ASP A 148 3.43 -4.99 30.79
CA ASP A 148 2.66 -4.97 32.03
C ASP A 148 3.48 -4.40 33.20
N GLU A 149 4.76 -4.77 33.35
CA GLU A 149 5.66 -4.16 34.34
C GLU A 149 5.87 -2.66 34.09
N ALA A 150 5.98 -2.26 32.82
CA ALA A 150 6.12 -0.86 32.43
C ALA A 150 4.87 -0.05 32.77
N PHE A 151 3.67 -0.57 32.49
CA PHE A 151 2.42 0.09 32.88
C PHE A 151 2.29 0.22 34.40
N GLU A 152 2.63 -0.83 35.17
CA GLU A 152 2.62 -0.75 36.63
C GLU A 152 3.62 0.31 37.16
N ALA A 153 4.82 0.38 36.59
CA ALA A 153 5.81 1.40 36.96
C ALA A 153 5.30 2.82 36.64
N ILE A 154 4.73 3.02 35.45
CA ILE A 154 4.13 4.31 35.05
C ILE A 154 2.98 4.68 35.99
N ASP A 155 2.08 3.76 36.31
CA ASP A 155 0.95 4.02 37.19
C ASP A 155 1.41 4.37 38.61
N ARG A 156 2.43 3.68 39.14
CA ARG A 156 3.05 4.01 40.44
C ARG A 156 3.65 5.43 40.43
N LEU A 157 4.41 5.78 39.40
CA LEU A 157 5.00 7.12 39.26
C LEU A 157 3.91 8.20 39.06
N MET A 158 2.86 7.91 38.30
CA MET A 158 1.70 8.82 38.15
C MET A 158 0.99 9.05 39.48
N MET A 159 0.76 8.02 40.30
CA MET A 159 0.15 8.19 41.62
C MET A 159 1.00 9.08 42.54
N GLN A 160 2.33 8.92 42.52
CA GLN A 160 3.24 9.79 43.28
C GLN A 160 3.17 11.24 42.77
N LEU A 161 3.08 11.45 41.45
CA LEU A 161 2.96 12.77 40.85
C LEU A 161 1.67 13.46 41.29
N GLU A 162 0.55 12.74 41.28
CA GLU A 162 -0.75 13.26 41.69
C GLU A 162 -0.77 13.71 43.16
N VAL A 163 0.01 13.05 44.02
CA VAL A 163 0.19 13.48 45.42
C VAL A 163 0.93 14.81 45.48
N LEU A 164 2.03 14.96 44.72
CA LEU A 164 2.79 16.22 44.66
C LEU A 164 1.97 17.37 44.04
N GLU A 165 1.22 17.11 42.98
CA GLU A 165 0.34 18.11 42.35
C GLU A 165 -0.84 18.50 43.25
N ARG A 166 -1.39 17.56 44.04
CA ARG A 166 -2.40 17.89 45.05
C ARG A 166 -1.82 18.82 46.11
N ARG A 167 -0.62 18.50 46.62
CA ARG A 167 0.10 19.36 47.57
C ARG A 167 0.44 20.73 46.98
N GLU A 168 0.82 20.79 45.69
CA GLU A 168 1.03 22.06 44.98
C GLU A 168 -0.24 22.92 44.95
N ARG A 169 -1.40 22.32 44.63
CA ARG A 169 -2.68 23.04 44.63
C ARG A 169 -3.06 23.58 46.00
N GLU A 170 -2.81 22.81 47.06
CA GLU A 170 -3.04 23.25 48.44
C GLU A 170 -2.13 24.43 48.84
N ILE A 171 -0.85 24.40 48.44
CA ILE A 171 0.09 25.51 48.68
C ILE A 171 -0.33 26.75 47.86
N GLU A 172 -0.68 26.58 46.58
CA GLU A 172 -1.16 27.65 45.71
C GLU A 172 -2.40 28.33 46.29
N GLU A 173 -3.39 27.55 46.76
CA GLU A 173 -4.60 28.07 47.37
C GLU A 173 -4.30 28.86 48.65
N ARG A 174 -3.47 28.31 49.55
CA ARG A 174 -3.07 28.95 50.80
C ARG A 174 -2.24 30.22 50.59
N MET A 175 -1.29 30.22 49.65
CA MET A 175 -0.51 31.41 49.30
C MET A 175 -1.39 32.50 48.68
N ARG A 176 -2.33 32.11 47.80
CA ARG A 176 -3.30 33.04 47.22
C ARG A 176 -4.17 33.69 48.29
N LEU A 177 -4.63 32.92 49.29
CA LEU A 177 -5.34 33.49 50.44
C LEU A 177 -4.47 34.52 51.16
N LEU A 178 -3.19 34.26 51.37
CA LEU A 178 -2.24 35.21 51.99
C LEU A 178 -1.87 36.42 51.09
N GLY A 179 -2.40 36.51 49.87
CA GLY A 179 -2.12 37.59 48.92
C GLY A 179 -0.75 37.48 48.26
N VAL A 180 -0.15 36.28 48.23
CA VAL A 180 1.12 36.00 47.58
C VAL A 180 0.86 35.19 46.31
N ASP A 181 1.37 35.67 45.18
CA ASP A 181 1.28 34.95 43.91
C ASP A 181 2.24 33.76 43.91
N TYR A 182 1.69 32.57 43.65
CA TYR A 182 2.47 31.33 43.52
C TYR A 182 2.64 30.95 42.04
N VAL A 183 3.87 30.61 41.65
CA VAL A 183 4.18 30.10 40.31
C VAL A 183 4.33 28.58 40.39
N ARG A 184 3.46 27.86 39.67
CA ARG A 184 3.53 26.40 39.60
C ARG A 184 4.86 25.90 39.04
N LEU A 185 5.34 24.79 39.59
CA LEU A 185 6.60 24.18 39.24
C LEU A 185 6.56 23.59 37.83
N PRO A 186 7.39 24.11 36.88
CA PRO A 186 7.45 23.55 35.53
C PRO A 186 7.87 22.07 35.51
N ALA A 187 8.68 21.65 36.49
CA ALA A 187 9.16 20.28 36.64
C ALA A 187 8.01 19.26 36.76
N LEU A 188 6.96 19.56 37.53
CA LEU A 188 5.82 18.63 37.68
C LEU A 188 5.05 18.44 36.37
N ARG A 189 4.91 19.53 35.59
CA ARG A 189 4.30 19.47 34.24
C ARG A 189 5.14 18.68 33.25
N GLU A 190 6.45 18.84 33.31
CA GLU A 190 7.39 18.08 32.48
C GLU A 190 7.33 16.57 32.81
N ILE A 191 7.33 16.21 34.11
CA ILE A 191 7.19 14.82 34.55
C ILE A 191 5.85 14.24 34.06
N ARG A 192 4.74 14.97 34.20
CA ARG A 192 3.43 14.55 33.70
C ARG A 192 3.47 14.25 32.20
N SER A 193 3.96 15.20 31.40
CA SER A 193 4.07 15.06 29.95
C SER A 193 4.90 13.84 29.56
N LYS A 194 6.05 13.64 30.22
CA LYS A 194 6.94 12.48 29.96
C LYS A 194 6.28 11.15 30.30
N LEU A 195 5.58 11.05 31.42
CA LEU A 195 4.86 9.83 31.80
C LEU A 195 3.69 9.53 30.84
N GLU A 196 2.94 10.56 30.42
CA GLU A 196 1.86 10.41 29.44
C GLU A 196 2.40 9.98 28.06
N ASN A 197 3.50 10.57 27.62
CA ASN A 197 4.21 10.20 26.39
C ASN A 197 4.73 8.75 26.44
N LEU A 198 5.43 8.38 27.52
CA LEU A 198 5.95 7.02 27.71
C LEU A 198 4.81 5.98 27.74
N ARG A 199 3.66 6.32 28.32
CA ARG A 199 2.48 5.46 28.30
C ARG A 199 1.99 5.19 26.87
N GLN A 200 1.97 6.20 26.00
CA GLN A 200 1.61 6.00 24.58
C GLN A 200 2.60 5.08 23.87
N VAL A 201 3.90 5.23 24.15
CA VAL A 201 4.93 4.33 23.61
C VAL A 201 4.66 2.88 24.01
N TRP A 202 4.39 2.62 25.29
CA TRP A 202 4.12 1.26 25.77
C TRP A 202 2.80 0.68 25.27
N ILE A 203 1.79 1.52 24.95
CA ILE A 203 0.58 1.07 24.25
C ILE A 203 0.95 0.55 22.86
N LEU A 204 1.72 1.33 22.08
CA LEU A 204 2.21 0.89 20.77
C LEU A 204 3.04 -0.40 20.89
N VAL A 205 3.97 -0.49 21.84
CA VAL A 205 4.81 -1.68 22.06
C VAL A 205 3.94 -2.91 22.36
N LYS A 206 2.91 -2.77 23.20
CA LYS A 206 2.02 -3.88 23.55
C LYS A 206 1.20 -4.35 22.36
N GLU A 207 0.60 -3.42 21.62
CA GLU A 207 -0.16 -3.72 20.40
C GLU A 207 0.73 -4.37 19.35
N TRP A 208 1.92 -3.82 19.13
CA TRP A 208 2.93 -4.36 18.22
C TRP A 208 3.33 -5.79 18.58
N ARG A 209 3.72 -6.04 19.84
CA ARG A 209 4.18 -7.37 20.27
C ARG A 209 3.09 -8.44 20.13
N ILE A 210 1.84 -8.12 20.48
CA ILE A 210 0.71 -9.06 20.35
C ILE A 210 0.53 -9.46 18.88
N GLU A 211 0.49 -8.48 17.98
CA GLU A 211 0.19 -8.73 16.59
C GLU A 211 1.38 -9.35 15.84
N ARG A 212 2.61 -8.93 16.19
CA ARG A 212 3.84 -9.55 15.73
C ARG A 212 3.86 -11.04 16.09
N ASP A 213 3.63 -11.39 17.36
CA ASP A 213 3.69 -12.78 17.80
C ASP A 213 2.60 -13.64 17.14
N ARG A 214 1.42 -13.05 16.86
CA ARG A 214 0.37 -13.68 16.05
C ARG A 214 0.86 -14.00 14.64
N ILE A 215 1.46 -13.04 13.94
CA ILE A 215 1.88 -13.19 12.54
C ILE A 215 3.12 -14.06 12.39
N MET A 216 4.04 -14.03 13.35
CA MET A 216 5.20 -14.91 13.35
C MET A 216 4.80 -16.40 13.36
N ALA A 217 3.60 -16.72 13.88
CA ALA A 217 3.04 -18.07 13.86
C ALA A 217 2.35 -18.43 12.52
N GLU A 218 2.13 -17.47 11.62
CA GLU A 218 1.51 -17.71 10.31
C GLU A 218 2.54 -18.18 9.27
N SER A 219 2.05 -19.01 8.34
CA SER A 219 2.83 -19.48 7.18
C SER A 219 2.65 -18.54 6.00
N TYR A 220 3.70 -18.43 5.18
CA TYR A 220 3.74 -17.76 3.88
C TYR A 220 2.57 -18.15 2.98
N SER A 221 2.13 -19.41 3.02
CA SER A 221 1.01 -19.89 2.21
C SER A 221 -0.36 -19.44 2.74
N THR A 222 -0.52 -19.31 4.06
CA THR A 222 -1.81 -19.03 4.73
C THR A 222 -2.05 -17.56 5.02
N ALA A 223 -1.01 -16.74 5.06
CA ALA A 223 -1.12 -15.32 5.40
C ALA A 223 -1.89 -14.54 4.33
N ASP A 224 -2.81 -13.67 4.78
CA ASP A 224 -3.59 -12.78 3.92
C ASP A 224 -2.78 -11.52 3.59
N GLU A 225 -2.53 -11.30 2.29
CA GLU A 225 -1.82 -10.13 1.78
C GLU A 225 -2.52 -8.81 2.15
N ILE A 226 -3.86 -8.79 2.21
CA ILE A 226 -4.61 -7.59 2.58
C ILE A 226 -4.39 -7.29 4.06
N GLU A 227 -4.50 -8.30 4.92
CA GLU A 227 -4.29 -8.15 6.37
C GLU A 227 -2.87 -7.65 6.69
N LEU A 228 -1.85 -8.26 6.06
CA LEU A 228 -0.45 -7.86 6.22
C LEU A 228 -0.20 -6.40 5.82
N ASN A 229 -0.75 -5.97 4.67
CA ASN A 229 -0.58 -4.61 4.19
C ASN A 229 -1.33 -3.58 5.06
N VAL A 230 -2.54 -3.90 5.50
CA VAL A 230 -3.32 -3.04 6.41
C VAL A 230 -2.56 -2.86 7.73
N MET A 231 -2.03 -3.95 8.27
CA MET A 231 -1.33 -3.92 9.54
C MET A 231 0.04 -3.22 9.44
N SER A 232 0.80 -3.49 8.38
CA SER A 232 2.05 -2.79 8.05
C SER A 232 1.80 -1.27 7.95
N GLY A 233 0.75 -0.87 7.22
CA GLY A 233 0.36 0.54 7.11
C GLY A 233 -0.08 1.15 8.44
N HIS A 234 -0.86 0.43 9.24
CA HIS A 234 -1.30 0.88 10.57
C HIS A 234 -0.12 1.16 11.50
N PHE A 235 0.78 0.20 11.71
CA PHE A 235 1.89 0.39 12.64
C PHE A 235 2.90 1.42 12.16
N LYS A 236 3.17 1.48 10.85
CA LYS A 236 4.01 2.53 10.26
C LYS A 236 3.42 3.92 10.51
N GLN A 237 2.13 4.11 10.20
CA GLN A 237 1.46 5.39 10.39
C GLN A 237 1.38 5.79 11.87
N THR A 238 1.07 4.84 12.76
CA THR A 238 1.02 5.08 14.20
C THR A 238 2.39 5.48 14.75
N TYR A 239 3.46 4.79 14.33
CA TYR A 239 4.83 5.14 14.70
C TYR A 239 5.21 6.55 14.20
N GLU A 240 4.99 6.84 12.93
CA GLU A 240 5.28 8.16 12.33
C GLU A 240 4.50 9.28 13.04
N SER A 241 3.22 9.06 13.34
CA SER A 241 2.39 10.03 14.07
C SER A 241 2.89 10.32 15.48
N LEU A 242 3.43 9.32 16.19
CA LEU A 242 4.03 9.51 17.51
C LEU A 242 5.40 10.20 17.40
N ALA A 243 6.19 9.85 16.37
CA ALA A 243 7.50 10.44 16.10
C ALA A 243 7.44 11.93 15.70
N GLU A 244 6.40 12.35 14.97
CA GLU A 244 6.17 13.78 14.65
C GLU A 244 5.78 14.62 15.90
N GLY A 245 5.32 13.96 16.96
CA GLY A 245 4.87 14.57 18.20
C GLY A 245 5.98 14.94 19.19
N PRO A 246 5.61 15.24 20.45
CA PRO A 246 6.59 15.49 21.52
C PRO A 246 7.43 14.24 21.84
N ILE A 247 6.90 13.04 21.60
CA ILE A 247 7.58 11.75 21.83
C ILE A 247 8.84 11.63 20.98
N GLY A 248 8.83 12.04 19.70
CA GLY A 248 10.04 11.98 18.87
C GLY A 248 11.17 12.91 19.31
N LYS A 249 10.88 13.89 20.19
CA LYS A 249 11.91 14.73 20.83
C LYS A 249 12.45 14.12 22.12
N GLU A 250 11.77 13.09 22.64
CA GLU A 250 12.14 12.36 23.84
C GLU A 250 12.87 11.07 23.41
N GLU A 251 14.13 10.91 23.81
CA GLU A 251 14.97 9.76 23.46
C GLU A 251 14.57 8.54 24.31
N PHE A 252 13.47 7.87 23.96
CA PHE A 252 13.09 6.59 24.56
C PHE A 252 13.67 5.43 23.75
N ASP A 253 14.62 4.68 24.32
CA ASP A 253 15.27 3.54 23.65
C ASP A 253 14.25 2.51 23.12
N VAL A 254 13.25 2.16 23.94
CA VAL A 254 12.16 1.26 23.55
C VAL A 254 11.34 1.76 22.35
N PHE A 255 11.19 3.08 22.18
CA PHE A 255 10.48 3.66 21.03
C PHE A 255 11.31 3.52 19.75
N SER A 256 12.61 3.84 19.82
CA SER A 256 13.53 3.65 18.69
C SER A 256 13.57 2.19 18.26
N ARG A 257 13.65 1.26 19.21
CA ARG A 257 13.71 -0.18 18.92
C ARG A 257 12.43 -0.70 18.25
N VAL A 258 11.26 -0.37 18.78
CA VAL A 258 9.99 -0.75 18.13
C VAL A 258 9.87 -0.12 16.74
N GLY A 259 10.39 1.09 16.54
CA GLY A 259 10.50 1.70 15.22
C GLY A 259 11.31 0.87 14.23
N GLU A 260 12.48 0.37 14.65
CA GLU A 260 13.30 -0.54 13.84
C GLU A 260 12.56 -1.85 13.54
N GLU A 261 11.94 -2.47 14.56
CA GLU A 261 11.16 -3.72 14.37
C GLU A 261 10.01 -3.54 13.38
N ILE A 262 9.24 -2.44 13.51
CA ILE A 262 8.16 -2.10 12.58
C ILE A 262 8.73 -1.87 11.18
N SER A 263 9.86 -1.17 11.05
CA SER A 263 10.50 -0.92 9.76
C SER A 263 10.93 -2.23 9.08
N HIS A 264 11.63 -3.11 9.79
CA HIS A 264 12.05 -4.43 9.28
C HIS A 264 10.85 -5.27 8.89
N PHE A 265 9.77 -5.21 9.66
CA PHE A 265 8.52 -5.88 9.34
C PHE A 265 7.88 -5.33 8.07
N CYS A 266 7.79 -4.01 7.90
CA CYS A 266 7.23 -3.40 6.69
C CYS A 266 7.98 -3.84 5.42
N VAL A 267 9.31 -3.90 5.49
CA VAL A 267 10.15 -4.41 4.40
C VAL A 267 9.87 -5.90 4.15
N THR A 268 9.82 -6.71 5.21
CA THR A 268 9.53 -8.15 5.12
C THR A 268 8.16 -8.41 4.49
N VAL A 269 7.12 -7.65 4.87
CA VAL A 269 5.78 -7.71 4.23
C VAL A 269 5.87 -7.39 2.74
N THR A 270 6.58 -6.33 2.37
CA THR A 270 6.75 -5.93 0.97
C THR A 270 7.38 -7.05 0.14
N ILE A 271 8.44 -7.68 0.67
CA ILE A 271 9.10 -8.84 0.06
C ILE A 271 8.10 -9.99 -0.08
N VAL A 272 7.42 -10.39 1.00
CA VAL A 272 6.48 -11.52 1.01
C VAL A 272 5.35 -11.33 -0.01
N CYS A 273 4.68 -10.18 0.01
CA CYS A 273 3.59 -9.88 -0.91
C CYS A 273 4.09 -9.90 -2.36
N THR A 274 5.28 -9.34 -2.61
CA THR A 274 5.88 -9.37 -3.94
C THR A 274 6.20 -10.79 -4.39
N MET A 275 6.82 -11.61 -3.54
CA MET A 275 7.14 -13.02 -3.81
C MET A 275 5.88 -13.83 -4.16
N ARG A 276 4.79 -13.63 -3.41
CA ARG A 276 3.49 -14.28 -3.66
C ARG A 276 2.93 -13.93 -5.03
N ALA A 277 3.03 -12.66 -5.42
CA ALA A 277 2.60 -12.19 -6.73
C ALA A 277 3.60 -12.48 -7.87
N SER A 278 4.70 -13.20 -7.61
CA SER A 278 5.80 -13.38 -8.59
C SER A 278 5.90 -14.76 -9.23
N PHE A 279 4.90 -15.63 -9.01
CA PHE A 279 4.85 -16.98 -9.60
C PHE A 279 6.17 -17.75 -9.39
N MET A 280 6.71 -17.65 -8.17
CA MET A 280 7.98 -18.28 -7.83
C MET A 280 7.89 -19.81 -7.97
N GLN A 281 8.99 -20.39 -8.46
CA GLN A 281 9.16 -21.83 -8.66
C GLN A 281 10.40 -22.26 -7.88
N GLU A 282 10.63 -23.57 -7.77
CA GLU A 282 11.74 -24.15 -6.99
C GLU A 282 13.10 -23.48 -7.29
N ARG A 283 13.40 -23.23 -8.57
CA ARG A 283 14.64 -22.53 -8.99
C ARG A 283 14.79 -21.12 -8.41
N HIS A 284 13.69 -20.40 -8.20
CA HIS A 284 13.70 -19.06 -7.61
C HIS A 284 13.96 -19.16 -6.11
N TRP A 285 13.34 -20.12 -5.45
CA TRP A 285 13.58 -20.37 -4.03
C TRP A 285 15.01 -20.81 -3.72
N LEU A 286 15.66 -21.56 -4.61
CA LEU A 286 17.10 -21.86 -4.50
C LEU A 286 17.95 -20.57 -4.53
N LYS A 287 17.62 -19.61 -5.40
CA LYS A 287 18.31 -18.31 -5.43
C LYS A 287 18.06 -17.49 -4.17
N VAL A 288 16.88 -17.58 -3.56
CA VAL A 288 16.62 -16.94 -2.25
C VAL A 288 17.58 -17.48 -1.20
N LYS A 289 17.86 -18.79 -1.18
CA LYS A 289 18.86 -19.38 -0.27
C LYS A 289 20.25 -18.79 -0.46
N GLU A 290 20.65 -18.63 -1.72
CA GLU A 290 21.95 -18.08 -2.09
C GLU A 290 22.06 -16.60 -1.66
N ILE A 291 21.03 -15.79 -1.92
CA ILE A 291 20.96 -14.37 -1.54
C ILE A 291 21.01 -14.22 -0.02
N ALA A 292 20.18 -14.97 0.70
CA ALA A 292 20.11 -14.96 2.16
C ALA A 292 21.28 -15.70 2.84
N LYS A 293 22.22 -16.28 2.08
CA LYS A 293 23.38 -17.04 2.55
C LYS A 293 23.02 -18.16 3.53
N CYS A 294 21.88 -18.81 3.30
CA CYS A 294 21.32 -19.83 4.18
C CYS A 294 21.26 -21.22 3.51
N GLU A 295 22.37 -21.62 2.88
CA GLU A 295 22.47 -22.86 2.11
C GLU A 295 22.18 -24.14 2.94
N GLU A 296 22.47 -24.12 4.25
CA GLU A 296 22.26 -25.25 5.17
C GLU A 296 20.87 -25.28 5.83
N ALA A 297 20.00 -24.29 5.58
CA ALA A 297 18.66 -24.24 6.15
C ALA A 297 17.74 -25.24 5.41
N ASN A 298 17.45 -26.37 6.06
CA ASN A 298 16.50 -27.38 5.54
C ASN A 298 15.04 -26.93 5.62
N GLU A 299 14.72 -25.95 6.47
CA GLU A 299 13.34 -25.47 6.72
C GLU A 299 12.88 -24.36 5.77
N LEU A 300 13.75 -23.81 4.91
CA LEU A 300 13.38 -22.76 3.97
C LEU A 300 14.19 -22.74 2.68
N PRO A 301 13.67 -22.19 1.55
CA PRO A 301 12.31 -21.68 1.37
C PRO A 301 11.50 -22.39 0.27
N GLY A 302 10.19 -22.44 0.51
CA GLY A 302 9.11 -23.07 -0.28
C GLY A 302 7.77 -22.73 0.38
N GLU A 303 6.67 -23.39 0.01
CA GLU A 303 5.30 -23.06 0.50
C GLU A 303 5.08 -23.15 2.02
N LEU A 304 6.02 -23.74 2.77
CA LEU A 304 5.98 -23.94 4.22
C LEU A 304 6.74 -22.86 5.01
N CYS A 305 7.22 -21.82 4.34
CA CYS A 305 8.00 -20.75 4.96
C CYS A 305 7.20 -19.97 5.99
N SER A 306 7.63 -19.85 7.25
CA SER A 306 6.95 -19.00 8.25
C SER A 306 7.53 -17.58 8.28
N PHE A 307 6.71 -16.61 8.71
CA PHE A 307 7.17 -15.23 8.92
C PHE A 307 8.30 -15.14 9.96
N TYR A 308 8.25 -16.00 10.98
CA TYR A 308 9.34 -16.15 11.95
C TYR A 308 10.66 -16.47 11.26
N ALA A 309 10.67 -17.49 10.41
CA ALA A 309 11.88 -17.92 9.74
C ALA A 309 12.40 -16.88 8.73
N MET A 310 11.51 -16.09 8.09
CA MET A 310 11.92 -14.95 7.24
C MET A 310 12.57 -13.82 8.04
N THR A 311 12.09 -13.59 9.26
CA THR A 311 12.63 -12.57 10.17
C THR A 311 13.98 -13.00 10.74
N GLU A 312 14.12 -14.28 11.13
CA GLU A 312 15.38 -14.86 11.61
C GLU A 312 16.48 -14.89 10.53
N LEU A 313 16.10 -15.06 9.26
CA LEU A 313 17.01 -14.95 8.13
C LEU A 313 17.31 -13.50 7.73
N GLU A 314 16.70 -12.55 8.42
CA GLU A 314 16.84 -11.11 8.18
C GLU A 314 16.65 -10.74 6.70
N LEU A 315 15.62 -11.31 6.05
CA LEU A 315 15.38 -11.09 4.62
C LEU A 315 15.19 -9.60 4.27
N TYR A 316 14.79 -8.79 5.26
CA TYR A 316 14.70 -7.34 5.13
C TYR A 316 16.04 -6.67 4.77
N ASN A 317 17.19 -7.29 5.04
CA ASN A 317 18.51 -6.79 4.64
C ASN A 317 18.82 -6.98 3.15
N TYR A 318 18.01 -7.79 2.43
CA TYR A 318 18.23 -8.18 1.03
C TYR A 318 17.04 -7.78 0.15
N GLU A 319 16.34 -6.69 0.50
CA GLU A 319 15.13 -6.25 -0.19
C GLU A 319 15.35 -6.09 -1.70
N GLU A 320 16.37 -5.35 -2.11
CA GLU A 320 16.64 -5.05 -3.53
C GLU A 320 16.86 -6.34 -4.34
N GLU A 321 17.73 -7.24 -3.87
CA GLU A 321 18.05 -8.48 -4.57
C GLU A 321 16.84 -9.42 -4.65
N LEU A 322 16.02 -9.47 -3.60
CA LEU A 322 14.82 -10.31 -3.57
C LEU A 322 13.71 -9.75 -4.46
N LEU A 323 13.53 -8.43 -4.51
CA LEU A 323 12.58 -7.79 -5.42
C LEU A 323 12.99 -7.93 -6.89
N ASP A 324 14.29 -7.86 -7.19
CA ASP A 324 14.81 -8.13 -8.53
C ASP A 324 14.59 -9.59 -8.95
N LEU A 325 14.78 -10.54 -8.04
CA LEU A 325 14.48 -11.95 -8.27
C LEU A 325 12.97 -12.16 -8.52
N CYS A 326 12.11 -11.49 -7.75
CA CYS A 326 10.67 -11.50 -7.96
C CYS A 326 10.28 -10.96 -9.34
N PHE A 327 10.88 -9.84 -9.75
CA PHE A 327 10.68 -9.28 -11.07
C PHE A 327 11.10 -10.26 -12.18
N ALA A 328 12.27 -10.89 -12.02
CA ALA A 328 12.75 -11.90 -12.96
C ALA A 328 11.77 -13.09 -13.05
N ALA A 329 11.26 -13.57 -11.91
CA ALA A 329 10.29 -14.66 -11.86
C ALA A 329 8.98 -14.33 -12.60
N ARG A 330 8.46 -13.10 -12.44
CA ARG A 330 7.30 -12.62 -13.22
C ARG A 330 7.57 -12.61 -14.72
N LYS A 331 8.75 -12.14 -15.13
CA LYS A 331 9.13 -12.11 -16.55
C LYS A 331 9.37 -13.50 -17.13
N GLU A 332 9.88 -14.43 -16.33
CA GLU A 332 9.96 -15.84 -16.72
C GLU A 332 8.56 -16.45 -16.92
N HIS A 333 7.59 -16.14 -16.05
CA HIS A 333 6.22 -16.61 -16.21
C HIS A 333 5.54 -16.03 -17.46
N GLU A 334 5.79 -14.76 -17.82
CA GLU A 334 5.34 -14.20 -19.10
C GLU A 334 5.89 -14.98 -20.31
N VAL A 335 7.16 -15.39 -20.26
CA VAL A 335 7.78 -16.22 -21.32
C VAL A 335 7.12 -17.60 -21.39
N GLU A 336 6.83 -18.21 -20.24
CA GLU A 336 6.14 -19.50 -20.14
C GLU A 336 4.76 -19.44 -20.80
N LEU A 337 3.95 -18.43 -20.46
CA LEU A 337 2.61 -18.24 -21.05
C LEU A 337 2.67 -18.00 -22.56
N ASP A 338 3.63 -17.22 -23.04
CA ASP A 338 3.83 -17.00 -24.48
C ASP A 338 4.17 -18.33 -25.20
N LEU A 339 5.01 -19.18 -24.60
CA LEU A 339 5.36 -20.50 -25.15
C LEU A 339 4.18 -21.47 -25.13
N GLU A 340 3.39 -21.49 -24.06
CA GLU A 340 2.16 -22.28 -23.99
C GLU A 340 1.16 -21.86 -25.07
N ALA A 341 1.03 -20.54 -25.29
CA ALA A 341 0.16 -20.01 -26.33
C ALA A 341 0.66 -20.36 -27.75
N VAL A 342 1.97 -20.32 -27.99
CA VAL A 342 2.56 -20.82 -29.25
C VAL A 342 2.27 -22.31 -29.41
N ALA A 343 2.51 -23.11 -28.37
CA ALA A 343 2.28 -24.54 -28.40
C ALA A 343 0.83 -24.88 -28.75
N ALA A 344 -0.13 -24.20 -28.12
CA ALA A 344 -1.56 -24.40 -28.40
C ALA A 344 -1.94 -24.02 -29.83
N ARG A 345 -1.45 -22.88 -30.34
CA ARG A 345 -1.76 -22.43 -31.72
C ARG A 345 -1.13 -23.33 -32.77
N VAL A 346 0.11 -23.74 -32.59
CA VAL A 346 0.86 -24.52 -33.59
C VAL A 346 0.36 -25.96 -33.65
N ARG A 347 0.04 -26.57 -32.51
CA ARG A 347 -0.58 -27.92 -32.47
C ARG A 347 -1.97 -27.95 -33.10
N ALA A 348 -2.68 -26.83 -33.14
CA ALA A 348 -3.98 -26.71 -33.78
C ALA A 348 -3.91 -26.52 -35.31
N ILE A 349 -2.71 -26.39 -35.89
CA ILE A 349 -2.56 -26.26 -37.34
C ILE A 349 -2.86 -27.60 -38.00
N GLU A 350 -3.90 -27.61 -38.85
CA GLU A 350 -4.29 -28.75 -39.66
C GLU A 350 -4.29 -28.38 -41.14
N PHE A 351 -3.60 -29.15 -41.97
CA PHE A 351 -3.59 -28.95 -43.42
C PHE A 351 -4.79 -29.63 -44.07
N ARG A 352 -5.91 -28.91 -44.15
CA ARG A 352 -7.13 -29.47 -44.74
C ARG A 352 -7.11 -29.39 -46.26
N ILE A 353 -7.45 -30.48 -46.91
CA ILE A 353 -7.54 -30.55 -48.37
C ILE A 353 -8.97 -30.38 -48.84
N ARG A 354 -9.13 -29.75 -50.01
CA ARG A 354 -10.40 -29.65 -50.75
C ARG A 354 -10.20 -30.06 -52.20
N GLN A 355 -11.29 -30.42 -52.87
CA GLN A 355 -11.29 -30.53 -54.32
C GLN A 355 -11.36 -29.14 -54.95
N ALA A 356 -10.58 -28.92 -56.01
CA ALA A 356 -10.60 -27.68 -56.77
C ALA A 356 -12.00 -27.38 -57.34
N SER A 357 -12.37 -26.09 -57.36
CA SER A 357 -13.66 -25.65 -57.91
C SER A 357 -13.71 -25.91 -59.42
N GLY A 358 -14.68 -26.71 -59.87
CA GLY A 358 -14.80 -27.13 -61.29
C GLY A 358 -14.94 -28.64 -61.52
N GLY A 359 -14.94 -29.47 -60.46
CA GLY A 359 -15.30 -30.89 -60.53
C GLY A 359 -14.26 -31.81 -61.19
N ALA A 360 -13.01 -31.34 -61.36
CA ALA A 360 -11.97 -32.07 -62.08
C ALA A 360 -11.13 -33.04 -61.22
N GLY A 361 -11.42 -33.19 -59.93
CA GLY A 361 -10.75 -34.18 -59.06
C GLY A 361 -9.35 -33.80 -58.55
N PHE A 362 -8.86 -32.59 -58.80
CA PHE A 362 -7.59 -32.09 -58.25
C PHE A 362 -7.71 -31.75 -56.77
N LEU A 363 -6.71 -32.13 -55.96
CA LEU A 363 -6.63 -31.88 -54.52
C LEU A 363 -5.79 -30.63 -54.24
N GLU A 364 -6.34 -29.69 -53.48
CA GLU A 364 -5.71 -28.41 -53.11
C GLU A 364 -5.73 -28.20 -51.61
N LEU A 365 -4.70 -27.55 -51.08
CA LEU A 365 -4.67 -27.09 -49.70
C LEU A 365 -5.70 -25.96 -49.51
N ARG A 366 -6.49 -26.06 -48.44
CA ARG A 366 -7.47 -25.04 -48.09
C ARG A 366 -6.77 -23.87 -47.41
N SER A 367 -6.94 -22.67 -47.96
CA SER A 367 -6.48 -21.41 -47.35
C SER A 367 -5.00 -21.39 -46.95
N PRO A 368 -4.04 -21.69 -47.84
CA PRO A 368 -2.61 -21.67 -47.50
C PRO A 368 -2.15 -20.33 -46.89
N GLY A 369 -2.75 -19.21 -47.32
CA GLY A 369 -2.44 -17.88 -46.78
C GLY A 369 -2.67 -17.75 -45.27
N THR A 370 -3.72 -18.37 -44.71
CA THR A 370 -3.96 -18.30 -43.26
C THR A 370 -2.92 -19.09 -42.47
N HIS A 371 -2.41 -20.18 -43.05
CA HIS A 371 -1.35 -20.97 -42.44
C HIS A 371 -0.02 -20.21 -42.44
N PHE A 372 0.35 -19.56 -43.55
CA PHE A 372 1.53 -18.70 -43.60
C PHE A 372 1.47 -17.56 -42.58
N THR A 373 0.34 -16.85 -42.48
CA THR A 373 0.18 -15.80 -41.46
C THR A 373 0.33 -16.36 -40.04
N THR A 374 -0.32 -17.49 -39.75
CA THR A 374 -0.23 -18.12 -38.42
C THR A 374 1.21 -18.54 -38.08
N LEU A 375 1.93 -19.14 -39.02
CA LEU A 375 3.32 -19.54 -38.82
C LEU A 375 4.23 -18.33 -38.63
N ALA A 376 4.11 -17.31 -39.48
CA ALA A 376 4.90 -16.07 -39.39
C ALA A 376 4.69 -15.35 -38.04
N ASP A 377 3.44 -15.27 -37.55
CA ASP A 377 3.12 -14.67 -36.26
C ASP A 377 3.80 -15.43 -35.10
N ASN A 378 3.73 -16.77 -35.11
CA ASN A 378 4.36 -17.59 -34.07
C ASN A 378 5.90 -17.58 -34.15
N ILE A 379 6.48 -17.55 -35.36
CA ILE A 379 7.92 -17.36 -35.58
C ILE A 379 8.35 -15.99 -35.04
N GLY A 380 7.55 -14.94 -35.25
CA GLY A 380 7.77 -13.62 -34.67
C GLY A 380 7.80 -13.64 -33.15
N ILE A 381 6.91 -14.41 -32.52
CA ILE A 381 6.88 -14.61 -31.07
C ILE A 381 8.15 -15.34 -30.60
N ILE A 382 8.52 -16.47 -31.19
CA ILE A 382 9.73 -17.21 -30.81
C ILE A 382 10.99 -16.36 -30.95
N ASN A 383 11.11 -15.57 -32.04
CA ASN A 383 12.22 -14.64 -32.24
C ASN A 383 12.29 -13.54 -31.17
N ARG A 384 11.13 -13.06 -30.68
CA ARG A 384 11.07 -12.13 -29.55
C ARG A 384 11.54 -12.81 -28.27
N LEU A 385 11.05 -14.01 -27.97
CA LEU A 385 11.43 -14.76 -26.78
C LEU A 385 12.93 -15.10 -26.75
N ARG A 386 13.53 -15.41 -27.91
CA ARG A 386 14.98 -15.64 -28.05
C ARG A 386 15.84 -14.42 -27.69
N ARG A 387 15.27 -13.21 -27.79
CA ARG A 387 15.93 -11.95 -27.38
C ARG A 387 15.65 -11.58 -25.92
N SER A 388 14.71 -12.26 -25.25
CA SER A 388 14.39 -11.99 -23.85
C SER A 388 15.59 -12.33 -22.95
N PRO A 389 15.94 -11.48 -21.98
CA PRO A 389 16.95 -11.82 -20.97
C PRO A 389 16.50 -12.96 -20.05
N HIS A 390 15.19 -13.20 -19.91
CA HIS A 390 14.59 -14.21 -19.04
C HIS A 390 14.34 -15.57 -19.71
N ARG A 391 14.94 -15.80 -20.89
CA ARG A 391 14.71 -17.02 -21.69
C ARG A 391 15.42 -18.27 -21.16
N HIS A 392 16.42 -18.11 -20.32
CA HIS A 392 17.39 -19.17 -19.99
C HIS A 392 16.74 -20.48 -19.52
N PRO A 393 15.74 -20.49 -18.61
CA PRO A 393 15.08 -21.72 -18.18
C PRO A 393 14.31 -22.43 -19.30
N PHE A 394 13.90 -21.70 -20.34
CA PHE A 394 13.05 -22.17 -21.43
C PHE A 394 13.80 -22.35 -22.75
N GLN A 395 15.14 -22.27 -22.74
CA GLN A 395 15.95 -22.28 -23.96
C GLN A 395 15.70 -23.54 -24.81
N SER A 396 15.61 -24.71 -24.19
CA SER A 396 15.32 -25.98 -24.86
C SER A 396 13.95 -25.97 -25.56
N LEU A 397 12.94 -25.36 -24.93
CA LEU A 397 11.59 -25.27 -25.48
C LEU A 397 11.51 -24.25 -26.62
N ILE A 398 12.23 -23.14 -26.49
CA ILE A 398 12.37 -22.13 -27.57
C ILE A 398 13.04 -22.76 -28.79
N ASP A 399 14.15 -23.48 -28.60
CA ASP A 399 14.86 -24.14 -29.71
C ASP A 399 13.99 -25.21 -30.38
N TYR A 400 13.21 -25.97 -29.59
CA TYR A 400 12.25 -26.94 -30.12
C TYR A 400 11.18 -26.28 -31.01
N TRP A 401 10.56 -25.19 -30.55
CA TRP A 401 9.52 -24.50 -31.33
C TRP A 401 10.08 -23.77 -32.54
N GLU A 402 11.28 -23.21 -32.44
CA GLU A 402 11.98 -22.60 -33.59
C GLU A 402 12.20 -23.62 -34.70
N HIS A 403 12.72 -24.80 -34.34
CA HIS A 403 12.93 -25.88 -35.31
C HIS A 403 11.60 -26.38 -35.90
N THR A 404 10.60 -26.64 -35.05
CA THR A 404 9.28 -27.15 -35.47
C THR A 404 8.57 -26.17 -36.41
N LEU A 405 8.57 -24.88 -36.08
CA LEU A 405 7.96 -23.85 -36.92
C LEU A 405 8.68 -23.70 -38.26
N GLY A 406 10.03 -23.74 -38.28
CA GLY A 406 10.80 -23.70 -39.51
C GLY A 406 10.51 -24.87 -40.44
N LEU A 407 10.41 -26.09 -39.89
CA LEU A 407 10.02 -27.28 -40.65
C LEU A 407 8.60 -27.14 -41.24
N LEU A 408 7.64 -26.64 -40.47
CA LEU A 408 6.26 -26.43 -40.94
C LEU A 408 6.18 -25.38 -42.05
N GLU A 409 6.96 -24.29 -41.94
CA GLU A 409 7.05 -23.24 -42.97
C GLU A 409 7.64 -23.81 -44.27
N GLU A 410 8.76 -24.52 -44.19
CA GLU A 410 9.40 -25.15 -45.35
C GLU A 410 8.47 -26.17 -46.04
N MET A 411 7.82 -27.04 -45.25
CA MET A 411 6.82 -27.97 -45.77
C MET A 411 5.68 -27.25 -46.49
N LEU A 412 5.14 -26.18 -45.90
CA LEU A 412 4.04 -25.42 -46.48
C LEU A 412 4.44 -24.75 -47.80
N GLU A 413 5.65 -24.18 -47.88
CA GLU A 413 6.19 -23.59 -49.11
C GLU A 413 6.32 -24.62 -50.24
N ILE A 414 6.88 -25.80 -49.92
CA ILE A 414 7.05 -26.87 -50.89
C ILE A 414 5.69 -27.37 -51.39
N ILE A 415 4.73 -27.59 -50.49
CA ILE A 415 3.37 -28.04 -50.83
C ILE A 415 2.67 -27.04 -51.75
N VAL A 416 2.67 -25.75 -51.39
CA VAL A 416 1.98 -24.72 -52.19
C VAL A 416 2.63 -24.56 -53.56
N ARG A 417 3.96 -24.64 -53.64
CA ARG A 417 4.70 -24.61 -54.91
C ARG A 417 4.36 -25.83 -55.77
N MET A 418 4.43 -27.02 -55.20
CA MET A 418 4.10 -28.28 -55.89
C MET A 418 2.65 -28.30 -56.34
N GLU A 419 1.72 -27.81 -55.54
CA GLU A 419 0.30 -27.70 -55.91
C GLU A 419 0.12 -26.82 -57.16
N SER A 420 0.83 -25.69 -57.25
CA SER A 420 0.80 -24.82 -58.44
C SER A 420 1.37 -25.49 -59.69
N GLU A 421 2.53 -26.15 -59.56
CA GLU A 421 3.17 -26.89 -60.66
C GLU A 421 2.29 -28.07 -61.11
N CYS A 422 1.81 -28.86 -60.16
CA CYS A 422 0.97 -30.05 -60.39
C CYS A 422 -0.39 -29.69 -61.00
N ARG A 423 -1.03 -28.59 -60.58
CA ARG A 423 -2.31 -28.12 -61.14
C ARG A 423 -2.22 -27.88 -62.64
N THR A 424 -1.14 -27.24 -63.08
CA THR A 424 -0.92 -26.94 -64.50
C THR A 424 -0.80 -28.22 -65.33
N LEU A 425 0.00 -29.18 -64.84
CA LEU A 425 0.18 -30.46 -65.51
C LEU A 425 -1.08 -31.34 -65.46
N HIS A 426 -1.86 -31.25 -64.38
CA HIS A 426 -3.13 -31.95 -64.23
C HIS A 426 -4.15 -31.51 -65.27
N GLU A 427 -4.31 -30.20 -65.49
CA GLU A 427 -5.22 -29.70 -66.53
C GLU A 427 -4.77 -30.11 -67.94
N LEU A 428 -3.45 -30.10 -68.20
CA LEU A 428 -2.91 -30.62 -69.45
C LEU A 428 -3.26 -32.11 -69.63
N HIS A 429 -2.98 -32.94 -68.62
CA HIS A 429 -3.29 -34.37 -68.65
C HIS A 429 -4.78 -34.62 -68.87
N ARG A 430 -5.66 -33.82 -68.25
CA ARG A 430 -7.11 -33.95 -68.41
C ARG A 430 -7.56 -33.76 -69.86
N ILE A 431 -6.98 -32.80 -70.57
CA ILE A 431 -7.31 -32.54 -71.98
C ILE A 431 -6.73 -33.63 -72.89
N THR A 432 -5.57 -34.19 -72.54
CA THR A 432 -4.84 -35.13 -73.39
C THR A 432 -5.11 -36.60 -73.13
N ARG A 433 -5.75 -36.96 -72.01
CA ARG A 433 -6.09 -38.35 -71.65
C ARG A 433 -7.02 -39.05 -72.66
N GLY A 434 -7.62 -38.32 -73.61
CA GLY A 434 -8.49 -38.84 -74.68
C GLY A 434 -7.87 -38.83 -76.09
N THR A 435 -6.60 -38.44 -76.26
CA THR A 435 -5.95 -38.48 -77.58
C THR A 435 -5.71 -39.93 -78.04
N ALA A 436 -5.74 -40.18 -79.36
CA ALA A 436 -5.51 -41.51 -79.91
C ALA A 436 -4.18 -42.13 -79.44
N ARG A 437 -4.18 -43.44 -79.15
CA ARG A 437 -2.97 -44.19 -78.77
C ARG A 437 -1.91 -44.09 -79.87
N GLY A 438 -0.64 -43.92 -79.48
CA GLY A 438 0.49 -43.65 -80.37
C GLY A 438 0.85 -42.16 -80.48
N SER A 439 0.27 -41.31 -79.62
CA SER A 439 0.58 -39.88 -79.55
C SER A 439 1.89 -39.65 -78.78
N LYS A 440 2.62 -38.59 -79.12
CA LYS A 440 3.81 -38.14 -78.35
C LYS A 440 3.47 -37.76 -76.90
N MET A 441 2.18 -37.64 -76.57
CA MET A 441 1.68 -37.37 -75.22
C MET A 441 1.53 -38.62 -74.33
N ASP A 442 1.66 -39.83 -74.89
CA ASP A 442 1.45 -41.08 -74.13
C ASP A 442 2.48 -41.24 -72.99
N HIS A 443 3.75 -40.95 -73.25
CA HIS A 443 4.81 -41.00 -72.23
C HIS A 443 4.55 -40.02 -71.08
N PHE A 444 4.12 -38.79 -71.38
CA PHE A 444 3.72 -37.81 -70.37
C PHE A 444 2.49 -38.28 -69.59
N ASN A 445 1.46 -38.78 -70.28
CA ASN A 445 0.19 -39.17 -69.65
C ASN A 445 0.37 -40.34 -68.67
N ASP A 446 1.18 -41.35 -69.00
CA ASP A 446 1.46 -42.46 -68.10
C ASP A 446 2.37 -42.04 -66.93
N GLY A 447 3.46 -41.31 -67.20
CA GLY A 447 4.38 -40.86 -66.17
C GLY A 447 3.76 -39.85 -65.19
N PHE A 448 2.92 -38.93 -65.68
CA PHE A 448 2.19 -37.98 -64.83
C PHE A 448 1.16 -38.69 -63.95
N ARG A 449 0.46 -39.72 -64.46
CA ARG A 449 -0.54 -40.47 -63.68
C ARG A 449 0.08 -41.09 -62.42
N GLU A 450 1.27 -41.67 -62.54
CA GLU A 450 2.01 -42.27 -61.42
C GLU A 450 2.44 -41.20 -60.41
N CYS A 451 3.07 -40.11 -60.88
CA CYS A 451 3.49 -39.01 -60.02
C CYS A 451 2.31 -38.35 -59.30
N PHE A 452 1.17 -38.21 -59.99
CA PHE A 452 -0.03 -37.62 -59.43
C PHE A 452 -0.67 -38.50 -58.35
N ALA A 453 -0.59 -39.83 -58.48
CA ALA A 453 -1.04 -40.74 -57.45
C ALA A 453 -0.21 -40.58 -56.17
N GLU A 454 1.13 -40.53 -56.29
CA GLU A 454 2.04 -40.29 -55.15
C GLU A 454 1.78 -38.94 -54.48
N TRP A 455 1.61 -37.87 -55.26
CA TRP A 455 1.21 -36.55 -54.75
C TRP A 455 -0.10 -36.61 -53.96
N CYS A 456 -1.12 -37.30 -54.49
CA CYS A 456 -2.41 -37.44 -53.81
C CYS A 456 -2.30 -38.23 -52.50
N GLU A 457 -1.45 -39.25 -52.43
CA GLU A 457 -1.22 -40.01 -51.20
C GLU A 457 -0.52 -39.16 -50.13
N LEU A 458 0.53 -38.42 -50.48
CA LEU A 458 1.21 -37.50 -49.56
C LEU A 458 0.25 -36.42 -49.03
N MET A 459 -0.55 -35.86 -49.93
CA MET A 459 -1.58 -34.88 -49.57
C MET A 459 -2.63 -35.50 -48.64
N ARG A 460 -3.14 -36.71 -48.92
CA ARG A 460 -4.07 -37.40 -48.00
C ARG A 460 -3.47 -37.66 -46.63
N TYR A 461 -2.22 -38.11 -46.58
CA TYR A 461 -1.50 -38.34 -45.34
C TYR A 461 -1.44 -37.07 -44.50
N ILE A 462 -0.95 -35.95 -45.06
CA ILE A 462 -0.79 -34.70 -44.33
C ILE A 462 -2.12 -34.07 -43.89
N SER A 463 -3.23 -34.39 -44.57
CA SER A 463 -4.56 -33.94 -44.16
C SER A 463 -5.17 -34.74 -43.00
N THR A 464 -4.59 -35.88 -42.63
CA THR A 464 -5.06 -36.73 -41.54
C THR A 464 -4.10 -36.79 -40.36
N ALA A 465 -2.82 -36.53 -40.59
CA ALA A 465 -1.78 -36.52 -39.57
C ALA A 465 -1.84 -35.25 -38.70
N ARG A 466 -1.44 -35.37 -37.44
CA ARG A 466 -1.15 -34.20 -36.61
C ARG A 466 0.25 -33.72 -36.94
N LEU A 467 0.36 -32.52 -37.51
CA LEU A 467 1.60 -32.07 -38.13
C LEU A 467 2.77 -32.01 -37.13
N VAL A 468 2.53 -31.52 -35.91
CA VAL A 468 3.57 -31.37 -34.89
C VAL A 468 4.02 -32.71 -34.32
N GLU A 469 3.08 -33.60 -33.99
CA GLU A 469 3.37 -34.86 -33.31
C GLU A 469 3.77 -35.98 -34.26
N ASP A 470 3.15 -36.05 -35.45
CA ASP A 470 3.27 -37.19 -36.35
C ASP A 470 4.24 -36.88 -37.54
N VAL A 471 4.31 -35.63 -38.00
CA VAL A 471 5.09 -35.25 -39.21
C VAL A 471 6.42 -34.56 -38.88
N CYS A 472 6.43 -33.58 -37.99
CA CYS A 472 7.64 -32.81 -37.66
C CYS A 472 8.81 -33.66 -37.13
N PRO A 473 8.62 -34.74 -36.33
CA PRO A 473 9.74 -35.57 -35.87
C PRO A 473 10.53 -36.24 -37.01
N VAL A 474 9.87 -36.50 -38.15
CA VAL A 474 10.46 -37.03 -39.38
C VAL A 474 10.42 -36.00 -40.51
N GLY A 475 10.31 -34.70 -40.16
CA GLY A 475 10.01 -33.63 -41.10
C GLY A 475 11.03 -33.52 -42.24
N GLN A 476 12.32 -33.73 -41.95
CA GLN A 476 13.35 -33.69 -42.97
C GLN A 476 13.23 -34.83 -44.00
N GLU A 477 12.85 -36.02 -43.55
CA GLU A 477 12.62 -37.17 -44.42
C GLU A 477 11.39 -36.92 -45.30
N PHE A 478 10.32 -36.40 -44.69
CA PHE A 478 9.09 -36.04 -45.40
C PHE A 478 9.30 -34.93 -46.44
N ILE A 479 10.09 -33.90 -46.11
CA ILE A 479 10.53 -32.89 -47.08
C ILE A 479 11.29 -33.54 -48.25
N GLY A 480 12.20 -34.48 -47.95
CA GLY A 480 12.90 -35.25 -48.98
C GLY A 480 11.96 -36.04 -49.90
N GLU A 481 10.88 -36.63 -49.35
CA GLU A 481 9.85 -37.31 -50.14
C GLU A 481 9.08 -36.32 -51.05
N LEU A 482 8.66 -35.17 -50.52
CA LEU A 482 8.02 -34.10 -51.30
C LEU A 482 8.92 -33.65 -52.45
N GLU A 483 10.20 -33.39 -52.18
CA GLU A 483 11.15 -32.96 -53.20
C GLU A 483 11.41 -34.04 -54.25
N SER A 484 11.42 -35.31 -53.86
CA SER A 484 11.53 -36.47 -54.76
C SER A 484 10.34 -36.52 -55.74
N VAL A 485 9.11 -36.35 -55.23
CA VAL A 485 7.90 -36.24 -56.07
C VAL A 485 7.97 -35.00 -56.97
N ARG A 486 8.39 -33.85 -56.44
CA ARG A 486 8.58 -32.60 -57.22
C ARG A 486 9.56 -32.80 -58.37
N LYS A 487 10.67 -33.51 -58.13
CA LYS A 487 11.66 -33.82 -59.16
C LYS A 487 11.07 -34.68 -60.27
N ARG A 488 10.25 -35.69 -59.93
CA ARG A 488 9.53 -36.51 -60.92
C ARG A 488 8.52 -35.69 -61.72
N LEU A 489 7.76 -34.79 -61.08
CA LEU A 489 6.85 -33.86 -61.78
C LEU A 489 7.60 -32.97 -62.80
N ASN A 490 8.78 -32.48 -62.42
CA ASN A 490 9.63 -31.71 -63.33
C ASN A 490 10.17 -32.54 -64.50
N GLN A 491 10.47 -33.83 -64.29
CA GLN A 491 10.82 -34.74 -65.40
C GLN A 491 9.67 -34.92 -66.38
N GLN A 492 8.42 -35.00 -65.90
CA GLN A 492 7.25 -35.05 -66.79
C GLN A 492 7.09 -33.75 -67.58
N THR A 493 7.40 -32.60 -66.99
CA THR A 493 7.45 -31.33 -67.72
C THR A 493 8.50 -31.36 -68.84
N ASN A 494 9.67 -31.95 -68.60
CA ASN A 494 10.70 -32.11 -69.63
C ASN A 494 10.27 -33.06 -70.75
N ALA A 495 9.49 -34.10 -70.45
CA ALA A 495 8.93 -35.00 -71.47
C ALA A 495 8.01 -34.28 -72.47
N LEU A 496 7.50 -33.10 -72.12
CA LEU A 496 6.70 -32.27 -73.02
C LEU A 496 7.55 -31.49 -74.03
N GLN A 497 8.87 -31.44 -73.91
CA GLN A 497 9.72 -30.58 -74.76
C GLN A 497 9.55 -30.84 -76.26
N ASP A 498 9.46 -32.11 -76.67
CA ASP A 498 9.27 -32.46 -78.08
C ASP A 498 7.86 -32.09 -78.57
N VAL A 499 6.84 -32.21 -77.71
CA VAL A 499 5.46 -31.78 -78.01
C VAL A 499 5.39 -30.25 -78.15
N LEU A 500 6.04 -29.51 -77.25
CA LEU A 500 6.10 -28.06 -77.30
C LEU A 500 6.87 -27.56 -78.54
N ARG A 501 7.90 -28.30 -78.98
CA ARG A 501 8.65 -27.99 -80.20
C ARG A 501 7.77 -28.10 -81.43
N GLU A 502 7.00 -29.17 -81.57
CA GLU A 502 6.07 -29.33 -82.69
C GLU A 502 5.00 -28.23 -82.71
N GLN A 503 4.44 -27.90 -81.54
CA GLN A 503 3.46 -26.80 -81.43
C GLN A 503 4.08 -25.45 -81.83
N ARG A 504 5.36 -25.23 -81.51
CA ARG A 504 6.11 -24.04 -81.95
C ARG A 504 6.40 -24.03 -83.45
N GLU A 505 6.59 -25.18 -84.09
CA GLU A 505 6.71 -25.27 -85.55
C GLU A 505 5.39 -24.94 -86.25
N VAL A 506 4.27 -25.40 -85.71
CA VAL A 506 2.92 -25.11 -86.23
C VAL A 506 2.55 -23.64 -86.01
N PHE A 507 2.89 -23.07 -84.86
CA PHE A 507 2.63 -21.66 -84.53
C PHE A 507 3.89 -20.97 -83.98
N PRO A 508 4.70 -20.33 -84.84
CA PRO A 508 6.00 -19.77 -84.47
C PRO A 508 5.99 -18.69 -83.38
N ARG A 509 4.85 -18.03 -83.11
CA ARG A 509 4.81 -17.03 -82.01
C ARG A 509 4.97 -17.68 -80.62
N PHE A 510 4.74 -18.99 -80.47
CA PHE A 510 5.02 -19.70 -79.22
C PHE A 510 6.51 -19.79 -78.86
N TYR A 511 7.42 -19.42 -79.77
CA TYR A 511 8.84 -19.22 -79.42
C TYR A 511 9.05 -18.04 -78.46
N LEU A 512 8.10 -17.09 -78.38
CA LEU A 512 8.16 -15.95 -77.46
C LEU A 512 7.75 -16.32 -76.02
N LEU A 513 7.13 -17.48 -75.83
CA LEU A 513 6.71 -17.98 -74.52
C LEU A 513 7.78 -18.89 -73.92
N SER A 514 8.00 -18.77 -72.61
CA SER A 514 8.74 -19.78 -71.87
C SER A 514 8.01 -21.13 -71.93
N ASP A 515 8.73 -22.23 -71.69
CA ASP A 515 8.12 -23.57 -71.69
C ASP A 515 6.97 -23.66 -70.68
N SER A 516 7.11 -23.06 -69.48
CA SER A 516 6.05 -23.03 -68.48
C SER A 516 4.85 -22.18 -68.89
N GLN A 517 5.06 -21.05 -69.56
CA GLN A 517 3.97 -20.22 -70.10
C GLN A 517 3.24 -20.93 -71.25
N HIS A 518 3.98 -21.61 -72.12
CA HIS A 518 3.42 -22.39 -73.21
C HIS A 518 2.58 -23.56 -72.67
N VAL A 519 3.11 -24.32 -71.69
CA VAL A 519 2.38 -25.40 -71.01
C VAL A 519 1.11 -24.89 -70.33
N ARG A 520 1.17 -23.73 -69.65
CA ARG A 520 -0.03 -23.11 -69.05
C ARG A 520 -1.08 -22.77 -70.11
N LEU A 521 -0.67 -22.17 -71.23
CA LEU A 521 -1.58 -21.81 -72.31
C LEU A 521 -2.29 -23.03 -72.93
N ILE A 522 -1.56 -24.12 -73.17
CA ILE A 522 -2.15 -25.36 -73.72
C ILE A 522 -2.98 -26.13 -72.70
N SER A 523 -2.68 -25.99 -71.40
CA SER A 523 -3.41 -26.66 -70.32
C SER A 523 -4.81 -26.09 -70.09
N ALA A 524 -5.12 -24.89 -70.58
CA ALA A 524 -6.42 -24.25 -70.38
C ALA A 524 -6.90 -23.52 -71.64
N PRO A 525 -7.19 -24.23 -72.75
CA PRO A 525 -7.47 -23.63 -74.05
C PRO A 525 -8.75 -22.78 -74.08
N LEU A 526 -9.66 -22.97 -73.11
CA LEU A 526 -10.91 -22.22 -72.97
C LEU A 526 -10.84 -21.14 -71.86
N ASN A 527 -9.69 -20.97 -71.22
CA ASN A 527 -9.51 -19.95 -70.19
C ASN A 527 -9.02 -18.64 -70.81
N TYR A 528 -9.97 -17.80 -71.20
CA TYR A 528 -9.71 -16.51 -71.84
C TYR A 528 -8.85 -15.57 -70.98
N ALA A 529 -8.97 -15.62 -69.66
CA ALA A 529 -8.14 -14.81 -68.76
C ALA A 529 -6.66 -15.21 -68.81
N GLN A 530 -6.35 -16.51 -68.96
CA GLN A 530 -4.96 -16.96 -69.16
C GLN A 530 -4.43 -16.59 -70.54
N LEU A 531 -5.29 -16.60 -71.57
CA LEU A 531 -4.93 -16.12 -72.89
C LEU A 531 -4.60 -14.61 -72.85
N GLU A 532 -5.41 -13.79 -72.18
CA GLU A 532 -5.15 -12.34 -72.01
C GLU A 532 -3.81 -12.05 -71.32
N GLN A 533 -3.39 -12.87 -70.35
CA GLN A 533 -2.06 -12.74 -69.74
C GLN A 533 -0.91 -13.02 -70.71
N SER A 534 -1.15 -13.85 -71.73
CA SER A 534 -0.14 -14.26 -72.71
C SER A 534 -0.13 -13.37 -73.97
N LEU A 535 -1.22 -12.65 -74.25
CA LEU A 535 -1.36 -11.81 -75.44
C LEU A 535 -0.30 -10.70 -75.57
N PRO A 536 0.06 -9.94 -74.51
CA PRO A 536 1.10 -8.93 -74.59
C PRO A 536 2.47 -9.49 -74.97
N ILE A 537 2.71 -10.78 -74.69
CA ILE A 537 3.95 -11.46 -75.01
C ILE A 537 3.93 -11.95 -76.47
N LEU A 538 2.77 -12.41 -76.93
CA LEU A 538 2.58 -12.95 -78.28
C LEU A 538 2.43 -11.88 -79.36
N TYR A 539 1.93 -10.69 -79.01
CA TYR A 539 1.62 -9.60 -79.93
C TYR A 539 1.98 -8.24 -79.33
N GLU A 540 2.68 -7.43 -80.13
CA GLU A 540 2.88 -6.02 -79.82
C GLU A 540 1.53 -5.29 -79.84
N ASN A 541 1.22 -4.56 -78.76
CA ASN A 541 0.02 -3.72 -78.60
C ASN A 541 -1.35 -4.43 -78.48
N VAL A 542 -1.39 -5.72 -78.14
CA VAL A 542 -2.65 -6.43 -77.83
C VAL A 542 -2.67 -6.87 -76.37
N THR A 543 -3.62 -6.36 -75.59
CA THR A 543 -3.70 -6.64 -74.15
C THR A 543 -4.96 -7.38 -73.72
N ARG A 544 -6.10 -7.12 -74.37
CA ARG A 544 -7.40 -7.73 -74.05
C ARG A 544 -8.25 -7.92 -75.28
N PHE A 545 -9.25 -8.78 -75.18
CA PHE A 545 -10.25 -8.97 -76.22
C PHE A 545 -11.65 -9.03 -75.60
N HIS A 546 -12.64 -8.45 -76.28
CA HIS A 546 -14.02 -8.53 -75.85
C HIS A 546 -14.71 -9.71 -76.56
N LEU A 547 -15.18 -10.67 -75.78
CA LEU A 547 -16.01 -11.76 -76.28
C LEU A 547 -17.44 -11.25 -76.46
N LEU A 548 -17.91 -11.28 -77.71
CA LEU A 548 -19.32 -11.07 -78.01
C LEU A 548 -20.02 -12.43 -78.02
N GLU A 549 -20.87 -12.70 -77.02
CA GLU A 549 -21.75 -13.87 -77.07
C GLU A 549 -22.67 -13.76 -78.29
N ARG A 550 -22.67 -14.77 -79.17
CA ARG A 550 -23.59 -14.84 -80.31
C ARG A 550 -25.03 -14.74 -79.79
N GLY A 551 -25.65 -13.57 -79.96
CA GLY A 551 -27.03 -13.31 -79.56
C GLY A 551 -27.30 -11.96 -78.88
N LYS A 552 -26.28 -11.20 -78.47
CA LYS A 552 -26.46 -9.80 -78.02
C LYS A 552 -25.64 -8.84 -78.88
N GLN A 553 -26.32 -8.16 -79.79
CA GLN A 553 -25.77 -6.97 -80.44
C GLN A 553 -25.67 -5.86 -79.39
N ASN A 554 -24.45 -5.50 -78.98
CA ASN A 554 -24.19 -4.13 -78.56
C ASN A 554 -23.45 -3.43 -79.71
N PRO A 555 -23.91 -2.26 -80.17
CA PRO A 555 -23.26 -1.54 -81.26
C PRO A 555 -21.84 -1.12 -80.87
N PRO A 556 -20.90 -1.02 -81.82
CA PRO A 556 -19.55 -0.58 -81.53
C PRO A 556 -19.58 0.89 -81.08
N GLY A 557 -19.31 1.11 -79.80
CA GLY A 557 -18.94 2.43 -79.30
C GLY A 557 -17.56 2.78 -79.86
N ILE A 558 -17.53 3.69 -80.83
CA ILE A 558 -16.32 4.37 -81.26
C ILE A 558 -15.85 5.23 -80.09
N GLY A 559 -14.79 4.80 -79.40
CA GLY A 559 -13.83 5.67 -78.72
C GLY A 559 -12.46 5.20 -79.20
N GLY A 560 -11.77 5.91 -80.07
CA GLY A 560 -11.29 7.27 -79.83
C GLY A 560 -9.86 7.11 -79.30
N VAL A 561 -8.90 7.30 -80.21
CA VAL A 561 -7.44 7.21 -80.03
C VAL A 561 -6.94 7.97 -78.81
#